data_AF-A0A813IW56-F1
#
_entry.id   AF-A0A813IW56-F1
#
_cell.length_a   1.000
_cell.length_b   1.000
_cell.length_c   1.000
_cell.angle_alpha   90.00
_cell.angle_beta   90.00
_cell.angle_gamma   90.00
#
_symmetry.space_group_name_H-M   'P 1'
#
loop_
_entity.id
_entity.type
_entity.pdbx_description
1 polymer ?
#
loop_
_entity_poly.entity_id
_entity_poly.type
_entity_poly.pdbx_seq_one_letter_code
_entity_poly.pdbx_strand_id
1 'polypeptide(L)'
;MRVYLHEELFYRRGGAFLHDLSRLLDVLHRHGMAAMLVLFDACWRPDLEGAVPIPGVHNSAWVQCPTHDVLGAYASGDEAARERLRLYVTAVVGHFAYDPRVVVWDIYNEPSMRDGEHWILPRLAAGNGWAKHPSHWLLDGQKMEAVFGLLKEAFAWARAVGPSQPLTTAVWDFPRVGDDKEVALYKLELNRQLLQLSDVVSLHCYCDAEELEERLLELESWDRGPVLVTEFMARPRNSTLANNLPVLRQHGAWGYTWGLFRGKSQTHRPWDSWVREDIAEDAEWFHDVFYENGSAYDPSEVFPESLLPSSAPNLATLDLSNNDLSQIPPELGLSQALKRVVFGGNPIRSIRPELLRAGAEALKKFLRSRLEGAQEDEYLGFDPVADDLRTASATHELDLSGRGLAALPLLPTGLKRLSIGGNQLTSSVLAAALRLGAGPDQDGSLVDSLRELIVERNLLGVAEQGRDSGSVVAELLRSLPCLQELNLSFNRFA
;
A
#
# COMPACT_ATOMS: atom_id res chain seq x y z
N MET A 1 9.59 -4.79 -2.87
CA MET A 1 9.11 -5.95 -3.66
C MET A 1 9.84 -7.19 -3.18
N ARG A 2 9.14 -8.32 -2.96
CA ARG A 2 9.75 -9.60 -2.61
C ARG A 2 9.93 -10.43 -3.89
N VAL A 3 11.14 -10.86 -4.19
CA VAL A 3 11.52 -11.45 -5.49
C VAL A 3 12.11 -12.83 -5.29
N TYR A 4 11.50 -13.83 -5.92
CA TYR A 4 11.96 -15.21 -5.85
C TYR A 4 13.02 -15.50 -6.89
N LEU A 5 14.16 -16.01 -6.43
CA LEU A 5 15.27 -16.44 -7.25
C LEU A 5 15.27 -17.97 -7.38
N HIS A 6 16.02 -18.48 -8.35
CA HIS A 6 16.11 -19.92 -8.61
C HIS A 6 17.53 -20.26 -9.06
N GLU A 7 18.15 -21.22 -8.37
CA GLU A 7 19.49 -21.74 -8.63
C GLU A 7 19.64 -22.28 -10.05
N GLU A 8 18.63 -22.95 -10.59
CA GLU A 8 18.70 -23.51 -11.94
C GLU A 8 18.71 -22.42 -13.01
N LEU A 9 18.07 -21.27 -12.77
CA LEU A 9 18.20 -20.09 -13.64
C LEU A 9 19.60 -19.47 -13.54
N PHE A 10 20.20 -19.44 -12.35
CA PHE A 10 21.57 -18.99 -12.15
C PHE A 10 22.55 -19.85 -12.97
N TYR A 11 22.44 -21.18 -12.90
CA TYR A 11 23.32 -22.08 -13.65
C TYR A 11 23.10 -22.05 -15.16
N ARG A 12 21.85 -21.93 -15.63
CA ARG A 12 21.54 -21.86 -17.07
C ARG A 12 21.99 -20.55 -17.71
N ARG A 13 21.94 -19.43 -16.97
CA ARG A 13 22.23 -18.09 -17.51
C ARG A 13 23.62 -17.56 -17.13
N GLY A 14 24.28 -18.14 -16.12
CA GLY A 14 25.58 -17.68 -15.64
C GLY A 14 25.57 -16.19 -15.29
N GLY A 15 26.57 -15.44 -15.76
CA GLY A 15 26.68 -14.00 -15.51
C GLY A 15 25.49 -13.16 -15.98
N ALA A 16 24.71 -13.63 -16.97
CA ALA A 16 23.51 -12.93 -17.42
C ALA A 16 22.41 -12.91 -16.33
N PHE A 17 22.37 -13.92 -15.44
CA PHE A 17 21.45 -13.93 -14.31
C PHE A 17 21.66 -12.72 -13.38
N LEU A 18 22.91 -12.48 -12.97
CA LEU A 18 23.27 -11.38 -12.08
C LEU A 18 23.03 -10.03 -12.76
N HIS A 19 23.34 -9.93 -14.06
CA HIS A 19 23.04 -8.73 -14.84
C HIS A 19 21.53 -8.43 -14.90
N ASP A 20 20.69 -9.43 -15.16
CA ASP A 20 19.24 -9.26 -15.21
C ASP A 20 18.65 -8.90 -13.85
N LEU A 21 19.18 -9.47 -12.77
CA LEU A 21 18.81 -9.11 -11.41
C LEU A 21 19.21 -7.66 -11.11
N SER A 22 20.41 -7.20 -11.47
CA SER A 22 20.80 -5.80 -11.32
C SER A 22 19.87 -4.87 -12.12
N ARG A 23 19.48 -5.25 -13.33
CA ARG A 23 18.54 -4.48 -14.16
C ARG A 23 17.16 -4.39 -13.49
N LEU A 24 16.68 -5.45 -12.85
CA LEU A 24 15.44 -5.43 -12.08
C LEU A 24 15.55 -4.46 -10.89
N LEU A 25 16.65 -4.54 -10.13
CA LEU A 25 16.92 -3.63 -9.01
C LEU A 25 16.99 -2.16 -9.46
N ASP A 26 17.59 -1.88 -10.63
CA ASP A 26 17.60 -0.55 -11.23
C ASP A 26 16.18 -0.04 -11.57
N VAL A 27 15.31 -0.91 -12.07
CA VAL A 27 13.91 -0.55 -12.34
C VAL A 27 13.21 -0.19 -11.04
N LEU A 28 13.29 -1.05 -10.03
CA LEU A 28 12.67 -0.80 -8.73
C LEU A 28 13.17 0.50 -8.10
N HIS A 29 14.48 0.71 -8.11
CA HIS A 29 15.10 1.88 -7.50
C HIS A 29 14.67 3.19 -8.17
N ARG A 30 14.53 3.22 -9.50
CA ARG A 30 13.98 4.39 -10.22
C ARG A 30 12.54 4.73 -9.83
N HIS A 31 11.81 3.78 -9.25
CA HIS A 31 10.46 3.97 -8.72
C HIS A 31 10.42 4.09 -7.19
N GLY A 32 11.56 4.33 -6.53
CA GLY A 32 11.64 4.46 -5.08
C GLY A 32 11.39 3.16 -4.32
N MET A 33 11.49 2.01 -4.99
CA MET A 33 11.28 0.69 -4.40
C MET A 33 12.61 -0.03 -4.17
N ALA A 34 12.65 -0.88 -3.14
CA ALA A 34 13.75 -1.81 -2.89
C ALA A 34 13.27 -3.26 -2.92
N ALA A 35 14.23 -4.19 -2.93
CA ALA A 35 13.96 -5.62 -3.05
C ALA A 35 14.31 -6.40 -1.77
N MET A 36 13.42 -7.31 -1.39
CA MET A 36 13.75 -8.50 -0.60
C MET A 36 13.98 -9.63 -1.59
N LEU A 37 15.14 -10.30 -1.52
CA LEU A 37 15.49 -11.38 -2.44
C LEU A 37 15.38 -12.73 -1.73
N VAL A 38 14.61 -13.65 -2.31
CA VAL A 38 14.38 -15.00 -1.77
C VAL A 38 15.31 -15.99 -2.48
N LEU A 39 16.17 -16.69 -1.74
CA LEU A 39 17.16 -17.60 -2.32
C LEU A 39 16.59 -18.97 -2.65
N PHE A 40 15.87 -19.56 -1.70
CA PHE A 40 15.28 -20.90 -1.77
C PHE A 40 13.79 -20.89 -1.42
N ASP A 41 13.08 -21.93 -1.84
CA ASP A 41 11.64 -22.09 -1.68
C ASP A 41 11.24 -23.56 -1.59
N ALA A 42 10.41 -23.92 -0.62
CA ALA A 42 9.96 -25.30 -0.45
C ALA A 42 8.71 -25.63 -1.29
N CYS A 43 8.02 -24.63 -1.84
CA CYS A 43 6.61 -24.75 -2.26
C CYS A 43 6.38 -25.16 -3.72
N TRP A 44 5.21 -25.74 -3.95
CA TRP A 44 4.65 -26.06 -5.28
C TRP A 44 5.40 -27.15 -6.06
N ARG A 45 5.73 -26.92 -7.33
CA ARG A 45 6.29 -27.96 -8.18
C ARG A 45 7.72 -28.27 -7.79
N PRO A 46 8.15 -29.54 -7.78
CA PRO A 46 9.52 -29.89 -7.45
C PRO A 46 10.44 -29.82 -8.67
N ASP A 47 9.89 -29.85 -9.89
CA ASP A 47 10.64 -29.85 -11.15
C ASP A 47 10.22 -28.72 -12.10
N LEU A 48 11.19 -28.26 -12.90
CA LEU A 48 10.95 -27.26 -13.95
C LEU A 48 10.19 -27.81 -15.16
N GLU A 49 10.25 -29.12 -15.40
CA GLU A 49 9.59 -29.73 -16.55
C GLU A 49 8.06 -29.59 -16.42
N GLY A 50 7.43 -29.01 -17.46
CA GLY A 50 5.99 -28.76 -17.44
C GLY A 50 5.55 -27.61 -16.52
N ALA A 51 6.48 -26.80 -15.99
CA ALA A 51 6.18 -25.59 -15.23
C ALA A 51 5.68 -24.45 -16.14
N VAL A 52 4.44 -24.58 -16.61
CA VAL A 52 3.73 -23.55 -17.40
C VAL A 52 2.40 -23.21 -16.72
N PRO A 53 1.90 -21.97 -16.85
CA PRO A 53 0.61 -21.61 -16.29
C PRO A 53 -0.51 -22.48 -16.88
N ILE A 54 -1.25 -23.16 -16.00
CA ILE A 54 -2.45 -23.92 -16.34
C ILE A 54 -3.65 -23.02 -16.03
N PRO A 55 -4.46 -22.61 -17.02
CA PRO A 55 -5.61 -21.74 -16.79
C PRO A 55 -6.53 -22.25 -15.67
N GLY A 56 -6.92 -21.35 -14.78
CA GLY A 56 -7.74 -21.63 -13.60
C GLY A 56 -6.98 -22.18 -12.39
N VAL A 57 -5.69 -22.53 -12.52
CA VAL A 57 -4.93 -23.21 -11.46
C VAL A 57 -3.88 -22.31 -10.83
N HIS A 58 -4.05 -22.07 -9.53
CA HIS A 58 -3.18 -21.27 -8.67
C HIS A 58 -1.72 -21.77 -8.69
N ASN A 59 -0.75 -20.89 -8.95
CA ASN A 59 0.70 -21.16 -8.96
C ASN A 59 1.12 -22.40 -9.75
N SER A 60 0.37 -22.75 -10.80
CA SER A 60 0.63 -23.94 -11.62
C SER A 60 1.98 -23.96 -12.32
N ALA A 61 2.64 -22.82 -12.49
CA ALA A 61 3.99 -22.69 -13.03
C ALA A 61 5.08 -22.49 -11.97
N TRP A 62 4.71 -22.45 -10.69
CA TRP A 62 5.64 -22.14 -9.61
C TRP A 62 6.45 -23.38 -9.23
N VAL A 63 7.77 -23.21 -9.12
CA VAL A 63 8.71 -24.30 -8.88
C VAL A 63 9.53 -23.99 -7.64
N GLN A 64 9.62 -24.98 -6.76
CA GLN A 64 10.43 -24.96 -5.56
C GLN A 64 11.91 -24.77 -5.94
N CYS A 65 12.69 -24.26 -5.00
CA CYS A 65 14.12 -24.03 -5.13
C CYS A 65 14.82 -24.59 -3.88
N PRO A 66 15.69 -25.61 -3.98
CA PRO A 66 16.20 -26.21 -5.20
C PRO A 66 15.24 -27.17 -5.90
N THR A 67 15.51 -27.48 -7.17
CA THR A 67 14.82 -28.57 -7.89
C THR A 67 14.93 -29.90 -7.14
N HIS A 68 13.96 -30.79 -7.37
CA HIS A 68 13.83 -32.06 -6.67
C HIS A 68 15.11 -32.90 -6.69
N ASP A 69 15.70 -33.05 -7.86
CA ASP A 69 16.92 -33.82 -8.11
C ASP A 69 18.12 -33.27 -7.32
N VAL A 70 18.28 -31.94 -7.31
CA VAL A 70 19.35 -31.27 -6.57
C VAL A 70 19.13 -31.40 -5.06
N LEU A 71 17.90 -31.20 -4.58
CA LEU A 71 17.56 -31.37 -3.18
C LEU A 71 17.73 -32.83 -2.73
N GLY A 72 17.36 -33.79 -3.56
CA GLY A 72 17.52 -35.21 -3.28
C GLY A 72 18.97 -35.69 -3.29
N ALA A 73 19.78 -35.18 -4.21
CA ALA A 73 21.23 -35.42 -4.20
C ALA A 73 21.87 -34.83 -2.93
N TYR A 74 21.48 -33.61 -2.55
CA TYR A 74 21.90 -32.99 -1.29
C TYR A 74 21.50 -33.84 -0.06
N ALA A 75 20.24 -34.31 -0.01
CA ALA A 75 19.75 -35.16 1.06
C ALA A 75 20.51 -36.50 1.18
N SER A 76 21.01 -37.00 0.05
CA SER A 76 21.81 -38.22 -0.02
C SER A 76 23.29 -38.01 0.34
N GLY A 77 23.69 -36.78 0.69
CA GLY A 77 25.07 -36.43 1.04
C GLY A 77 25.99 -36.21 -0.16
N ASP A 78 25.45 -35.88 -1.34
CA ASP A 78 26.26 -35.55 -2.52
C ASP A 78 26.95 -34.18 -2.35
N GLU A 79 28.28 -34.22 -2.22
CA GLU A 79 29.10 -33.02 -2.07
C GLU A 79 29.06 -32.11 -3.30
N ALA A 80 28.82 -32.64 -4.51
CA ALA A 80 28.68 -31.82 -5.71
C ALA A 80 27.37 -31.03 -5.70
N ALA A 81 26.28 -31.62 -5.21
CA ALA A 81 25.00 -30.93 -5.02
C ALA A 81 25.12 -29.85 -3.93
N ARG A 82 25.79 -30.17 -2.82
CA ARG A 82 26.08 -29.20 -1.75
C ARG A 82 26.91 -28.02 -2.24
N GLU A 83 28.01 -28.28 -2.95
CA GLU A 83 28.88 -27.25 -3.50
C GLU A 83 28.14 -26.39 -4.54
N ARG A 84 27.30 -27.01 -5.37
CA ARG A 84 26.42 -26.30 -6.31
C ARG A 84 25.52 -25.29 -5.60
N LEU A 85 24.87 -25.68 -4.50
CA LEU A 85 24.01 -24.80 -3.74
C LEU A 85 24.80 -23.70 -3.02
N ARG A 86 25.96 -24.05 -2.45
CA ARG A 86 26.87 -23.09 -1.82
C ARG A 86 27.35 -22.02 -2.80
N LEU A 87 27.76 -22.41 -4.00
CA LEU A 87 28.21 -21.48 -5.04
C LEU A 87 27.09 -20.54 -5.48
N TYR A 88 25.86 -21.03 -5.61
CA TYR A 88 24.70 -20.19 -5.91
C TYR A 88 24.50 -19.11 -4.83
N VAL A 89 24.41 -19.52 -3.56
CA VAL A 89 24.22 -18.59 -2.43
C VAL A 89 25.35 -17.57 -2.36
N THR A 90 26.60 -18.04 -2.36
CA THR A 90 27.76 -17.15 -2.19
C THR A 90 27.96 -16.22 -3.38
N ALA A 91 27.68 -16.65 -4.61
CA ALA A 91 27.79 -15.80 -5.79
C ALA A 91 26.70 -14.72 -5.83
N VAL A 92 25.45 -15.08 -5.54
CA VAL A 92 24.33 -14.12 -5.57
C VAL A 92 24.45 -13.12 -4.43
N VAL A 93 24.61 -13.60 -3.19
CA VAL A 93 24.77 -12.72 -2.02
C VAL A 93 26.05 -11.88 -2.15
N GLY A 94 27.14 -12.47 -2.63
CA GLY A 94 28.42 -11.78 -2.81
C GLY A 94 28.38 -10.65 -3.84
N HIS A 95 27.65 -10.84 -4.95
CA HIS A 95 27.52 -9.81 -5.97
C HIS A 95 26.78 -8.56 -5.47
N PHE A 96 25.81 -8.72 -4.55
CA PHE A 96 24.96 -7.64 -4.05
C PHE A 96 25.19 -7.31 -2.56
N ALA A 97 26.32 -7.77 -1.98
CA ALA A 97 26.59 -7.71 -0.54
C ALA A 97 26.48 -6.30 0.08
N TYR A 98 26.73 -5.27 -0.71
CA TYR A 98 26.68 -3.85 -0.27
C TYR A 98 25.73 -3.01 -1.13
N ASP A 99 24.83 -3.64 -1.88
CA ASP A 99 23.88 -2.95 -2.75
C ASP A 99 22.68 -2.43 -1.94
N PRO A 100 22.47 -1.10 -1.84
CA PRO A 100 21.36 -0.54 -1.06
C PRO A 100 19.98 -0.81 -1.67
N ARG A 101 19.91 -1.31 -2.91
CA ARG A 101 18.65 -1.69 -3.58
C ARG A 101 18.11 -3.02 -3.05
N VAL A 102 18.94 -3.82 -2.38
CA VAL A 102 18.53 -5.01 -1.63
C VAL A 102 18.42 -4.61 -0.16
N VAL A 103 17.28 -4.88 0.47
CA VAL A 103 17.02 -4.51 1.88
C VAL A 103 17.06 -5.68 2.84
N VAL A 104 16.73 -6.89 2.37
CA VAL A 104 16.69 -8.11 3.17
C VAL A 104 16.99 -9.31 2.26
N TRP A 105 17.74 -10.27 2.77
CA TRP A 105 17.89 -11.60 2.17
C TRP A 105 16.96 -12.59 2.86
N ASP A 106 15.97 -13.08 2.14
CA ASP A 106 15.11 -14.16 2.61
C ASP A 106 15.75 -15.50 2.17
N ILE A 107 16.33 -16.21 3.13
CA ILE A 107 17.17 -17.38 2.85
C ILE A 107 16.33 -18.54 2.32
N TYR A 108 15.12 -18.72 2.86
CA TYR A 108 14.29 -19.86 2.50
C TYR A 108 12.82 -19.55 2.78
N ASN A 109 12.01 -19.67 1.74
CA ASN A 109 10.55 -19.57 1.80
C ASN A 109 9.94 -20.88 2.31
N GLU A 110 9.11 -20.77 3.36
CA GLU A 110 8.33 -21.86 3.94
C GLU A 110 9.11 -23.17 4.20
N PRO A 111 10.26 -23.12 4.91
CA PRO A 111 11.16 -24.26 5.05
C PRO A 111 10.59 -25.45 5.83
N SER A 112 9.42 -25.29 6.47
CA SER A 112 8.74 -26.34 7.21
C SER A 112 7.67 -27.10 6.43
N MET A 113 7.63 -26.97 5.10
CA MET A 113 6.65 -27.67 4.28
C MET A 113 6.93 -29.18 4.22
N ARG A 114 6.12 -29.97 4.93
CA ARG A 114 6.22 -31.45 4.97
C ARG A 114 5.65 -32.09 3.72
N ASP A 115 6.13 -33.29 3.39
CA ASP A 115 5.59 -34.14 2.31
C ASP A 115 4.08 -34.42 2.47
N GLY A 116 3.54 -34.36 3.70
CA GLY A 116 2.11 -34.47 4.00
C GLY A 116 1.37 -33.15 4.30
N GLU A 117 2.05 -32.00 4.34
CA GLU A 117 1.48 -30.70 4.77
C GLU A 117 1.31 -29.68 3.64
N HIS A 118 1.64 -30.02 2.40
CA HIS A 118 0.78 -29.50 1.33
C HIS A 118 -0.62 -30.00 1.68
N TRP A 119 -1.46 -29.18 2.28
CA TRP A 119 -2.84 -29.52 2.65
C TRP A 119 -3.69 -29.93 1.42
N ILE A 120 -3.16 -29.73 0.22
CA ILE A 120 -3.59 -30.29 -1.07
C ILE A 120 -3.19 -31.78 -1.24
N LEU A 121 -2.00 -32.23 -0.81
CA LEU A 121 -1.48 -33.59 -1.01
C LEU A 121 -2.29 -34.70 -0.28
N PRO A 122 -2.67 -34.60 1.00
CA PRO A 122 -3.52 -35.61 1.64
C PRO A 122 -4.96 -35.65 1.10
N ARG A 123 -5.51 -34.51 0.66
CA ARG A 123 -6.85 -34.45 0.03
C ARG A 123 -6.84 -34.96 -1.41
N LEU A 124 -5.71 -34.82 -2.12
CA LEU A 124 -5.44 -35.47 -3.42
C LEU A 124 -5.34 -37.01 -3.30
N ALA A 125 -4.83 -37.52 -2.18
CA ALA A 125 -4.61 -38.95 -1.97
C ALA A 125 -5.88 -39.76 -1.63
N ALA A 126 -6.96 -39.10 -1.19
CA ALA A 126 -8.16 -39.75 -0.62
C ALA A 126 -9.23 -40.22 -1.64
N GLY A 127 -8.84 -40.67 -2.84
CA GLY A 127 -9.70 -41.53 -3.67
C GLY A 127 -10.32 -40.94 -4.94
N ASN A 128 -9.95 -39.73 -5.37
CA ASN A 128 -10.49 -39.10 -6.58
C ASN A 128 -9.59 -39.28 -7.82
N GLY A 129 -8.58 -40.14 -7.70
CA GLY A 129 -7.51 -40.25 -8.68
C GLY A 129 -6.48 -39.13 -8.50
N TRP A 130 -5.22 -39.54 -8.39
CA TRP A 130 -4.12 -38.67 -8.77
C TRP A 130 -4.20 -38.48 -10.29
N ALA A 131 -4.95 -37.49 -10.78
CA ALA A 131 -4.99 -37.27 -12.23
C ALA A 131 -3.76 -36.48 -12.74
N LYS A 132 -2.99 -35.78 -11.89
CA LYS A 132 -1.94 -34.85 -12.36
C LYS A 132 -0.60 -34.76 -11.61
N HIS A 133 -0.40 -35.42 -10.46
CA HIS A 133 0.90 -35.39 -9.75
C HIS A 133 1.57 -36.77 -9.66
N PRO A 134 2.84 -36.90 -10.06
CA PRO A 134 3.63 -38.12 -9.89
C PRO A 134 4.13 -38.37 -8.46
N SER A 135 4.33 -39.64 -8.10
CA SER A 135 4.92 -40.06 -6.82
C SER A 135 6.36 -39.56 -6.58
N HIS A 136 7.09 -39.19 -7.65
CA HIS A 136 8.44 -38.64 -7.55
C HIS A 136 8.51 -37.24 -6.91
N TRP A 137 7.37 -36.65 -6.56
CA TRP A 137 7.34 -35.33 -5.92
C TRP A 137 7.71 -35.40 -4.44
N LEU A 138 7.69 -36.60 -3.87
CA LEU A 138 7.99 -36.90 -2.49
C LEU A 138 9.46 -37.27 -2.38
N LEU A 139 10.20 -36.68 -1.44
CA LEU A 139 11.59 -37.05 -1.17
C LEU A 139 11.66 -38.22 -0.17
N ASP A 140 10.80 -39.22 -0.35
CA ASP A 140 10.64 -40.38 0.55
C ASP A 140 10.53 -40.03 2.05
N GLY A 141 9.92 -38.89 2.39
CA GLY A 141 9.79 -38.40 3.77
C GLY A 141 10.99 -37.59 4.28
N GLN A 142 12.05 -37.44 3.49
CA GLN A 142 13.29 -36.75 3.87
C GLN A 142 13.29 -35.25 3.54
N LYS A 143 12.27 -34.75 2.83
CA LYS A 143 12.24 -33.35 2.34
C LYS A 143 12.48 -32.35 3.46
N MET A 144 11.83 -32.55 4.60
CA MET A 144 11.96 -31.66 5.75
C MET A 144 13.38 -31.61 6.28
N GLU A 145 14.01 -32.77 6.52
CA GLU A 145 15.37 -32.84 7.02
C GLU A 145 16.35 -32.19 6.05
N ALA A 146 16.19 -32.45 4.75
CA ALA A 146 17.00 -31.86 3.69
C ALA A 146 16.86 -30.33 3.66
N VAL A 147 15.62 -29.81 3.69
CA VAL A 147 15.35 -28.36 3.69
C VAL A 147 15.92 -27.69 4.94
N PHE A 148 15.76 -28.28 6.13
CA PHE A 148 16.31 -27.72 7.36
C PHE A 148 17.83 -27.79 7.43
N GLY A 149 18.43 -28.86 6.93
CA GLY A 149 19.88 -28.95 6.76
C GLY A 149 20.38 -27.84 5.85
N LEU A 150 19.78 -27.72 4.66
CA LEU A 150 20.15 -26.71 3.67
C LEU A 150 19.93 -25.29 4.19
N LEU A 151 18.84 -25.02 4.90
CA LEU A 151 18.56 -23.74 5.54
C LEU A 151 19.72 -23.28 6.42
N LYS A 152 20.17 -24.14 7.35
CA LYS A 152 21.25 -23.81 8.29
C LYS A 152 22.57 -23.54 7.57
N GLU A 153 22.88 -24.36 6.55
CA GLU A 153 24.09 -24.16 5.74
C GLU A 153 24.00 -22.89 4.90
N ALA A 154 22.87 -22.60 4.29
CA ALA A 154 22.64 -21.39 3.49
C ALA A 154 22.79 -20.12 4.32
N PHE A 155 22.27 -20.10 5.55
CA PHE A 155 22.53 -19.02 6.50
C PHE A 155 24.03 -18.86 6.78
N ALA A 156 24.75 -19.95 7.02
CA ALA A 156 26.18 -19.91 7.28
C ALA A 156 26.97 -19.40 6.06
N TRP A 157 26.62 -19.86 4.85
CA TRP A 157 27.24 -19.42 3.60
C TRP A 157 26.98 -17.94 3.31
N ALA A 158 25.74 -17.48 3.46
CA ALA A 158 25.38 -16.08 3.29
C ALA A 158 26.10 -15.18 4.31
N ARG A 159 26.17 -15.59 5.59
CA ARG A 159 26.93 -14.87 6.62
C ARG A 159 28.42 -14.80 6.33
N ALA A 160 29.02 -15.87 5.80
CA ALA A 160 30.43 -15.90 5.46
C ALA A 160 30.82 -14.90 4.36
N VAL A 161 29.86 -14.50 3.51
CA VAL A 161 30.05 -13.42 2.53
C VAL A 161 30.14 -12.05 3.19
N GLY A 162 29.48 -11.85 4.34
CA GLY A 162 29.42 -10.58 5.06
C GLY A 162 28.59 -9.48 4.37
N PRO A 163 27.35 -9.76 3.92
CA PRO A 163 26.46 -8.73 3.38
C PRO A 163 26.08 -7.71 4.46
N SER A 164 25.84 -6.47 4.03
CA SER A 164 25.34 -5.39 4.90
C SER A 164 23.86 -5.50 5.23
N GLN A 165 23.09 -6.25 4.44
CA GLN A 165 21.67 -6.46 4.64
C GLN A 165 21.40 -7.61 5.62
N PRO A 166 20.34 -7.54 6.44
CA PRO A 166 19.96 -8.64 7.31
C PRO A 166 19.46 -9.87 6.55
N LEU A 167 19.62 -11.03 7.16
CA LEU A 167 19.07 -12.30 6.72
C LEU A 167 17.75 -12.61 7.45
N THR A 168 16.82 -13.28 6.79
CA THR A 168 15.59 -13.78 7.40
C THR A 168 15.16 -15.12 6.81
N THR A 169 14.23 -15.78 7.48
CA THR A 169 13.38 -16.85 6.98
C THR A 169 12.08 -16.79 7.79
N ALA A 170 10.94 -16.90 7.10
CA ALA A 170 9.66 -16.65 7.72
C ALA A 170 9.18 -17.80 8.59
N VAL A 171 8.62 -17.45 9.75
CA VAL A 171 7.76 -18.35 10.52
C VAL A 171 6.40 -18.45 9.83
N TRP A 172 5.90 -19.65 9.55
CA TRP A 172 4.60 -19.78 8.86
C TRP A 172 3.75 -20.93 9.39
N ASP A 173 4.37 -22.00 9.90
CA ASP A 173 3.66 -23.16 10.46
C ASP A 173 3.46 -23.01 11.97
N PHE A 174 2.42 -22.28 12.35
CA PHE A 174 2.00 -22.14 13.75
C PHE A 174 1.18 -23.36 14.20
N PRO A 175 1.26 -23.75 15.49
CA PRO A 175 0.36 -24.74 16.07
C PRO A 175 -1.11 -24.37 15.85
N ARG A 176 -1.91 -25.35 15.44
CA ARG A 176 -3.34 -25.16 15.14
C ARG A 176 -4.22 -25.94 16.09
N VAL A 177 -5.47 -25.50 16.20
CA VAL A 177 -6.50 -26.26 16.91
C VAL A 177 -6.66 -27.62 16.21
N GLY A 178 -6.42 -28.70 16.96
CA GLY A 178 -6.48 -30.07 16.47
C GLY A 178 -5.11 -30.71 16.18
N ASP A 179 -4.00 -29.97 16.28
CA ASP A 179 -2.67 -30.57 16.26
C ASP A 179 -2.46 -31.45 17.49
N ASP A 180 -1.93 -32.67 17.28
CA ASP A 180 -1.44 -33.49 18.38
C ASP A 180 -0.28 -32.80 19.11
N LYS A 181 -0.11 -33.10 20.41
CA LYS A 181 0.89 -32.43 21.25
C LYS A 181 2.32 -32.47 20.68
N GLU A 182 2.71 -33.59 20.09
CA GLU A 182 4.04 -33.75 19.49
C GLU A 182 4.22 -32.87 18.27
N VAL A 183 3.18 -32.75 17.43
CA VAL A 183 3.18 -31.87 16.25
C VAL A 183 3.25 -30.40 16.67
N ALA A 184 2.44 -30.00 17.65
CA ALA A 184 2.46 -28.64 18.17
C ALA A 184 3.83 -28.27 18.76
N LEU A 185 4.43 -29.16 19.57
CA LEU A 185 5.76 -28.95 20.15
C LEU A 185 6.85 -28.86 19.07
N TYR A 186 6.77 -29.72 18.05
CA TYR A 186 7.68 -29.68 16.92
C TYR A 186 7.62 -28.32 16.20
N LYS A 187 6.42 -27.84 15.86
CA LYS A 187 6.21 -26.53 15.20
C LYS A 187 6.79 -25.38 16.03
N LEU A 188 6.55 -25.38 17.34
CA LEU A 188 7.11 -24.37 18.24
C LEU A 188 8.64 -24.37 18.25
N GLU A 189 9.27 -25.54 18.38
CA GLU A 189 10.74 -25.63 18.38
C GLU A 189 11.35 -25.25 17.02
N LEU A 190 10.65 -25.56 15.94
CA LEU A 190 11.03 -25.17 14.60
C LEU A 190 11.00 -23.67 14.43
N ASN A 191 9.87 -23.04 14.79
CA ASN A 191 9.69 -21.59 14.72
C ASN A 191 10.74 -20.87 15.57
N ARG A 192 11.06 -21.42 16.76
CA ARG A 192 12.16 -20.93 17.61
C ARG A 192 13.51 -20.96 16.87
N GLN A 193 13.83 -22.05 16.17
CA GLN A 193 15.06 -22.14 15.38
C GLN A 193 15.09 -21.15 14.21
N LEU A 194 13.98 -20.98 13.49
CA LEU A 194 13.86 -20.00 12.40
C LEU A 194 14.14 -18.58 12.92
N LEU A 195 13.51 -18.20 14.02
CA LEU A 195 13.71 -16.90 14.67
C LEU A 195 15.16 -16.70 15.16
N GLN A 196 15.83 -17.76 15.60
CA GLN A 196 17.24 -17.69 16.03
C GLN A 196 18.21 -17.53 14.88
N LEU A 197 17.89 -18.08 13.71
CA LEU A 197 18.71 -17.92 12.51
C LEU A 197 18.57 -16.52 11.92
N SER A 198 17.36 -15.96 11.92
CA SER A 198 17.08 -14.67 11.29
C SER A 198 17.66 -13.49 12.07
N ASP A 199 18.15 -12.46 11.37
CA ASP A 199 18.60 -11.20 11.95
C ASP A 199 17.40 -10.25 12.17
N VAL A 200 16.45 -10.25 11.23
CA VAL A 200 15.13 -9.59 11.33
C VAL A 200 14.02 -10.63 11.38
N VAL A 201 12.92 -10.37 12.07
CA VAL A 201 11.83 -11.35 12.19
C VAL A 201 10.84 -11.19 11.05
N SER A 202 10.52 -12.30 10.39
CA SER A 202 9.43 -12.37 9.41
C SER A 202 8.47 -13.53 9.68
N LEU A 203 7.22 -13.37 9.22
CA LEU A 203 6.21 -14.43 9.24
C LEU A 203 5.28 -14.40 8.02
N HIS A 204 4.60 -15.49 7.75
CA HIS A 204 3.46 -15.54 6.83
C HIS A 204 2.15 -15.68 7.62
N CYS A 205 1.17 -14.81 7.38
CA CYS A 205 -0.17 -14.96 7.97
C CYS A 205 -1.26 -14.74 6.93
N TYR A 206 -1.92 -15.83 6.59
CA TYR A 206 -3.11 -15.86 5.74
C TYR A 206 -4.40 -15.89 6.57
N CYS A 207 -4.31 -15.31 7.77
CA CYS A 207 -5.28 -15.33 8.84
C CYS A 207 -6.07 -14.00 8.91
N ASP A 208 -7.16 -13.99 9.65
CA ASP A 208 -7.92 -12.77 9.92
C ASP A 208 -7.15 -11.80 10.85
N ALA A 209 -7.75 -10.65 11.12
CA ALA A 209 -7.11 -9.58 11.88
C ALA A 209 -6.84 -9.95 13.36
N GLU A 210 -7.72 -10.74 13.98
CA GLU A 210 -7.58 -11.16 15.38
C GLU A 210 -6.40 -12.12 15.51
N GLU A 211 -6.36 -13.16 14.68
CA GLU A 211 -5.23 -14.10 14.69
C GLU A 211 -3.92 -13.40 14.28
N LEU A 212 -3.94 -12.46 13.33
CA LEU A 212 -2.75 -11.68 12.97
C LEU A 212 -2.21 -10.89 14.18
N GLU A 213 -3.08 -10.22 14.93
CA GLU A 213 -2.69 -9.46 16.13
C GLU A 213 -2.08 -10.40 17.19
N GLU A 214 -2.67 -11.57 17.41
CA GLU A 214 -2.12 -12.59 18.30
C GLU A 214 -0.70 -13.01 17.90
N ARG A 215 -0.44 -13.24 16.60
CA ARG A 215 0.90 -13.62 16.11
C ARG A 215 1.92 -12.50 16.26
N LEU A 216 1.52 -11.25 16.05
CA LEU A 216 2.40 -10.11 16.24
C LEU A 216 2.78 -9.95 17.71
N LEU A 217 1.80 -10.02 18.62
CA LEU A 217 2.03 -9.98 20.06
C LEU A 217 2.91 -11.14 20.55
N GLU A 218 2.70 -12.34 20.01
CA GLU A 218 3.54 -13.51 20.31
C GLU A 218 5.00 -13.22 19.95
N LEU A 219 5.29 -12.71 18.75
CA LEU A 219 6.65 -12.42 18.31
C LEU A 219 7.28 -11.21 19.02
N GLU A 220 6.49 -10.18 19.32
CA GLU A 220 6.92 -9.02 20.11
C GLU A 220 7.36 -9.42 21.52
N SER A 221 6.70 -10.42 22.12
CA SER A 221 7.05 -10.92 23.45
C SER A 221 8.45 -11.57 23.52
N TRP A 222 9.07 -11.83 22.36
CA TRP A 222 10.42 -12.37 22.25
C TRP A 222 11.49 -11.27 22.09
N ASP A 223 11.11 -10.00 22.30
CA ASP A 223 11.96 -8.80 22.20
C ASP A 223 12.64 -8.68 20.83
N ARG A 224 11.90 -9.04 19.78
CA ARG A 224 12.32 -8.88 18.39
C ARG A 224 11.51 -7.75 17.78
N GLY A 225 12.21 -6.80 17.14
CA GLY A 225 11.68 -5.53 16.63
C GLY A 225 10.63 -5.66 15.52
N PRO A 226 10.37 -4.58 14.74
CA PRO A 226 9.23 -4.55 13.83
C PRO A 226 9.20 -5.75 12.90
N VAL A 227 8.08 -6.45 12.90
CA VAL A 227 7.90 -7.72 12.24
C VAL A 227 7.58 -7.51 10.76
N LEU A 228 8.21 -8.32 9.90
CA LEU A 228 7.91 -8.35 8.47
C LEU A 228 6.91 -9.48 8.18
N VAL A 229 5.65 -9.15 7.93
CA VAL A 229 4.67 -10.12 7.42
C VAL A 229 4.91 -10.29 5.92
N THR A 230 5.77 -11.24 5.57
CA THR A 230 6.34 -11.41 4.21
C THR A 230 5.40 -12.11 3.23
N GLU A 231 4.29 -12.65 3.73
CA GLU A 231 3.11 -13.05 2.95
C GLU A 231 1.85 -12.86 3.79
N PHE A 232 0.86 -12.17 3.23
CA PHE A 232 -0.49 -12.14 3.78
C PHE A 232 -1.54 -11.97 2.68
N MET A 233 -2.80 -12.01 3.13
CA MET A 233 -4.04 -11.91 2.40
C MET A 233 -4.51 -13.25 1.85
N ALA A 234 -5.73 -13.63 2.20
CA ALA A 234 -6.47 -14.79 1.70
C ALA A 234 -7.94 -14.48 2.00
N ARG A 235 -8.63 -13.82 1.06
CA ARG A 235 -9.94 -13.19 1.34
C ARG A 235 -10.99 -14.16 1.93
N PRO A 236 -11.11 -15.42 1.48
CA PRO A 236 -12.05 -16.38 2.08
C PRO A 236 -11.77 -16.75 3.54
N ARG A 237 -10.59 -16.40 4.07
CA ARG A 237 -10.22 -16.54 5.48
C ARG A 237 -10.36 -15.23 6.25
N ASN A 238 -11.10 -14.26 5.71
CA ASN A 238 -11.24 -12.91 6.24
C ASN A 238 -9.90 -12.15 6.40
N SER A 239 -8.88 -12.60 5.66
CA SER A 239 -7.57 -11.97 5.58
C SER A 239 -7.58 -11.01 4.39
N THR A 240 -7.90 -9.73 4.64
CA THR A 240 -8.08 -8.69 3.61
C THR A 240 -7.19 -7.48 3.88
N LEU A 241 -6.99 -6.61 2.88
CA LEU A 241 -6.31 -5.32 3.09
C LEU A 241 -7.03 -4.47 4.14
N ALA A 242 -8.36 -4.38 4.06
CA ALA A 242 -9.19 -3.56 4.92
C ALA A 242 -9.05 -3.92 6.41
N ASN A 243 -8.95 -5.22 6.72
CA ASN A 243 -8.89 -5.69 8.10
C ASN A 243 -7.46 -5.83 8.63
N ASN A 244 -6.51 -6.29 7.82
CA ASN A 244 -5.15 -6.59 8.31
C ASN A 244 -4.22 -5.36 8.29
N LEU A 245 -4.37 -4.42 7.34
CA LEU A 245 -3.51 -3.23 7.31
C LEU A 245 -3.59 -2.36 8.58
N PRO A 246 -4.78 -2.13 9.19
CA PRO A 246 -4.88 -1.42 10.47
C PRO A 246 -4.09 -2.10 11.60
N VAL A 247 -4.14 -3.44 11.69
CA VAL A 247 -3.40 -4.22 12.70
C VAL A 247 -1.90 -4.10 12.47
N LEU A 248 -1.43 -4.29 11.23
CA LEU A 248 -0.01 -4.10 10.89
C LEU A 248 0.47 -2.71 11.29
N ARG A 249 -0.33 -1.67 10.99
CA ARG A 249 -0.02 -0.28 11.37
C ARG A 249 0.03 -0.08 12.88
N GLN A 250 -0.92 -0.65 13.63
CA GLN A 250 -0.97 -0.56 15.09
C GLN A 250 0.31 -1.09 15.74
N HIS A 251 0.85 -2.18 15.20
CA HIS A 251 2.05 -2.85 15.70
C HIS A 251 3.36 -2.36 15.05
N GLY A 252 3.30 -1.39 14.12
CA GLY A 252 4.47 -0.96 13.36
C GLY A 252 5.09 -2.07 12.50
N ALA A 253 4.30 -3.09 12.16
CA ALA A 253 4.68 -4.21 11.30
C ALA A 253 4.53 -3.84 9.82
N TRP A 254 5.30 -4.53 8.98
CA TRP A 254 5.31 -4.33 7.53
C TRP A 254 4.60 -5.50 6.86
N GLY A 255 3.84 -5.25 5.78
CA GLY A 255 3.11 -6.29 5.06
C GLY A 255 3.52 -6.43 3.60
N TYR A 256 3.65 -7.66 3.14
CA TYR A 256 3.79 -8.05 1.73
C TYR A 256 2.59 -8.89 1.32
N THR A 257 1.79 -8.40 0.37
CA THR A 257 0.70 -9.21 -0.18
C THR A 257 1.29 -10.37 -0.99
N TRP A 258 0.71 -11.56 -0.85
CA TRP A 258 0.98 -12.65 -1.78
C TRP A 258 0.21 -12.40 -3.06
N GLY A 259 0.88 -12.13 -4.18
CA GLY A 259 0.18 -11.67 -5.39
C GLY A 259 -0.15 -10.18 -5.38
N LEU A 260 -0.43 -9.66 -6.57
CA LEU A 260 -0.65 -8.23 -6.80
C LEU A 260 -1.48 -8.01 -8.05
N PHE A 261 -1.09 -8.65 -9.16
CA PHE A 261 -1.78 -8.58 -10.44
C PHE A 261 -2.31 -9.95 -10.83
N ARG A 262 -3.52 -9.98 -11.39
CA ARG A 262 -4.07 -11.13 -12.12
C ARG A 262 -3.12 -11.47 -13.26
N GLY A 263 -2.26 -12.45 -13.02
CA GLY A 263 -1.14 -12.75 -13.92
C GLY A 263 -0.91 -14.25 -14.07
N LYS A 264 0.29 -14.59 -14.57
CA LYS A 264 0.68 -15.99 -14.84
C LYS A 264 0.59 -16.91 -13.63
N SER A 265 0.81 -16.37 -12.43
CA SER A 265 0.70 -17.11 -11.17
C SER A 265 -0.75 -17.43 -10.79
N GLN A 266 -1.73 -16.68 -11.33
CA GLN A 266 -3.16 -16.88 -11.07
C GLN A 266 -3.50 -16.91 -9.56
N THR A 267 -2.87 -16.05 -8.78
CA THR A 267 -3.04 -15.93 -7.33
C THR A 267 -4.43 -15.41 -6.91
N HIS A 268 -5.22 -14.85 -7.82
CA HIS A 268 -6.66 -14.65 -7.65
C HIS A 268 -7.45 -15.95 -7.50
N ARG A 269 -6.94 -17.10 -7.97
CA ARG A 269 -7.59 -18.40 -7.79
C ARG A 269 -7.27 -18.95 -6.41
N PRO A 270 -8.20 -19.69 -5.78
CA PRO A 270 -7.92 -20.32 -4.51
C PRO A 270 -6.90 -21.44 -4.71
N TRP A 271 -6.13 -21.70 -3.67
CA TRP A 271 -5.15 -22.78 -3.69
C TRP A 271 -5.77 -24.16 -4.01
N ASP A 272 -7.03 -24.44 -3.64
CA ASP A 272 -7.70 -25.72 -3.93
C ASP A 272 -8.15 -25.88 -5.40
N SER A 273 -7.88 -24.90 -6.27
CA SER A 273 -8.07 -24.98 -7.72
C SER A 273 -7.30 -26.10 -8.42
N TRP A 274 -6.32 -26.72 -7.75
CA TRP A 274 -5.64 -27.91 -8.25
C TRP A 274 -6.54 -29.14 -8.34
N VAL A 275 -7.62 -29.19 -7.55
CA VAL A 275 -8.56 -30.31 -7.47
C VAL A 275 -10.00 -29.93 -7.76
N ARG A 276 -10.30 -28.63 -7.76
CA ARG A 276 -11.63 -28.10 -8.05
C ARG A 276 -11.71 -27.61 -9.49
N GLU A 277 -12.65 -28.16 -10.24
CA GLU A 277 -12.97 -27.72 -11.60
C GLU A 277 -14.19 -26.78 -11.65
N ASP A 278 -14.86 -26.57 -10.51
CA ASP A 278 -16.14 -25.86 -10.36
C ASP A 278 -15.99 -24.42 -9.82
N ILE A 279 -14.84 -23.79 -9.99
CA ILE A 279 -14.61 -22.42 -9.49
C ILE A 279 -15.14 -21.40 -10.50
N ALA A 280 -16.23 -20.72 -10.13
CA ALA A 280 -16.83 -19.68 -10.95
C ALA A 280 -15.84 -18.52 -11.22
N GLU A 281 -15.96 -17.86 -12.38
CA GLU A 281 -15.10 -16.72 -12.75
C GLU A 281 -15.34 -15.49 -11.85
N ASP A 282 -16.55 -15.35 -11.31
CA ASP A 282 -16.98 -14.27 -10.42
C ASP A 282 -16.83 -14.64 -8.92
N ALA A 283 -16.21 -15.78 -8.61
CA ALA A 283 -15.85 -16.12 -7.24
C ALA A 283 -14.92 -15.05 -6.65
N GLU A 284 -15.03 -14.85 -5.33
CA GLU A 284 -14.17 -13.94 -4.59
C GLU A 284 -12.69 -14.21 -4.89
N TRP A 285 -11.93 -13.16 -5.21
CA TRP A 285 -10.51 -13.31 -5.51
C TRP A 285 -9.70 -13.63 -4.27
N PHE A 286 -8.79 -14.58 -4.43
CA PHE A 286 -8.03 -15.11 -3.32
C PHE A 286 -6.94 -14.12 -2.85
N HIS A 287 -5.99 -13.75 -3.72
CA HIS A 287 -4.93 -12.80 -3.34
C HIS A 287 -4.61 -11.65 -4.31
N ASP A 288 -4.97 -11.68 -5.59
CA ASP A 288 -4.61 -10.53 -6.44
C ASP A 288 -5.44 -9.28 -6.08
N VAL A 289 -4.91 -8.09 -6.39
CA VAL A 289 -5.53 -6.78 -6.11
C VAL A 289 -5.91 -6.07 -7.41
N PHE A 290 -5.11 -6.25 -8.46
CA PHE A 290 -5.27 -5.59 -9.75
C PHE A 290 -5.54 -6.60 -10.86
N TYR A 291 -6.34 -6.20 -11.84
CA TYR A 291 -6.41 -6.83 -13.15
C TYR A 291 -5.12 -6.55 -13.96
N GLU A 292 -4.92 -7.29 -15.05
CA GLU A 292 -3.77 -7.17 -15.96
C GLU A 292 -3.54 -5.74 -16.47
N ASN A 293 -4.63 -4.98 -16.62
CA ASN A 293 -4.63 -3.60 -17.12
C ASN A 293 -4.37 -2.55 -16.03
N GLY A 294 -4.20 -2.94 -14.76
CA GLY A 294 -4.00 -2.04 -13.63
C GLY A 294 -5.28 -1.62 -12.90
N SER A 295 -6.48 -1.90 -13.43
CA SER A 295 -7.71 -1.59 -12.69
C SER A 295 -7.83 -2.47 -11.44
N ALA A 296 -8.34 -1.92 -10.34
CA ALA A 296 -8.53 -2.67 -9.12
C ALA A 296 -9.66 -3.70 -9.24
N TYR A 297 -9.48 -4.84 -8.57
CA TYR A 297 -10.52 -5.84 -8.35
C TYR A 297 -11.66 -5.27 -7.50
N ASP A 298 -11.32 -4.73 -6.33
CA ASP A 298 -12.23 -4.03 -5.45
C ASP A 298 -11.91 -2.52 -5.51
N PRO A 299 -12.79 -1.69 -6.09
CA PRO A 299 -12.58 -0.24 -6.15
C PRO A 299 -12.45 0.43 -4.78
N SER A 300 -12.89 -0.20 -3.68
CA SER A 300 -12.71 0.32 -2.33
C SER A 300 -11.30 0.10 -1.77
N GLU A 301 -10.52 -0.83 -2.35
CA GLU A 301 -9.13 -1.09 -1.99
C GLU A 301 -8.14 -0.06 -2.59
N VAL A 302 -8.61 0.79 -3.52
CA VAL A 302 -7.77 1.79 -4.20
C VAL A 302 -8.38 3.17 -4.19
N PHE A 303 -7.54 4.19 -4.29
CA PHE A 303 -8.03 5.51 -4.66
C PHE A 303 -8.49 5.50 -6.14
N PRO A 304 -9.60 6.15 -6.52
CA PRO A 304 -10.10 6.10 -7.89
C PRO A 304 -9.06 6.59 -8.90
N GLU A 305 -8.55 5.68 -9.72
CA GLU A 305 -7.46 5.96 -10.68
C GLU A 305 -7.86 7.01 -11.73
N SER A 306 -9.15 7.14 -12.01
CA SER A 306 -9.72 8.17 -12.88
C SER A 306 -9.45 9.60 -12.40
N LEU A 307 -9.11 9.77 -11.12
CA LEU A 307 -8.79 11.06 -10.52
C LEU A 307 -7.27 11.35 -10.52
N LEU A 308 -6.43 10.40 -10.95
CA LEU A 308 -4.99 10.61 -11.05
C LEU A 308 -4.61 11.45 -12.28
N PRO A 309 -3.46 12.16 -12.25
CA PRO A 309 -3.08 13.08 -13.33
C PRO A 309 -2.91 12.43 -14.70
N SER A 310 -2.53 11.16 -14.75
CA SER A 310 -2.41 10.35 -15.98
C SER A 310 -3.74 10.19 -16.71
N SER A 311 -4.83 10.05 -15.96
CA SER A 311 -6.18 9.77 -16.45
C SER A 311 -7.02 11.05 -16.62
N ALA A 312 -6.70 12.10 -15.87
CA ALA A 312 -7.43 13.38 -15.89
C ALA A 312 -6.48 14.59 -16.07
N PRO A 313 -5.77 14.69 -17.20
CA PRO A 313 -4.70 15.70 -17.39
C PRO A 313 -5.20 17.15 -17.43
N ASN A 314 -6.51 17.37 -17.63
CA ASN A 314 -7.13 18.69 -17.72
C ASN A 314 -7.96 19.07 -16.48
N LEU A 315 -8.00 18.21 -15.45
CA LEU A 315 -8.84 18.44 -14.28
C LEU A 315 -8.27 19.59 -13.44
N ALA A 316 -8.96 20.72 -13.46
CA ALA A 316 -8.55 21.93 -12.73
C ALA A 316 -9.10 22.00 -11.29
N THR A 317 -10.23 21.37 -11.03
CA THR A 317 -10.92 21.40 -9.74
C THR A 317 -11.34 19.99 -9.35
N LEU A 318 -10.94 19.56 -8.15
CA LEU A 318 -11.33 18.28 -7.54
C LEU A 318 -11.91 18.53 -6.15
N ASP A 319 -13.21 18.28 -6.00
CA ASP A 319 -13.89 18.36 -4.71
C ASP A 319 -14.30 16.96 -4.28
N LEU A 320 -13.68 16.47 -3.21
CA LEU A 320 -13.96 15.18 -2.59
C LEU A 320 -14.35 15.38 -1.13
N SER A 321 -14.84 16.56 -0.75
CA SER A 321 -15.23 16.85 0.63
C SER A 321 -16.36 15.94 1.11
N ASN A 322 -16.37 15.64 2.41
CA ASN A 322 -17.40 14.86 3.10
C ASN A 322 -17.63 13.45 2.53
N ASN A 323 -16.55 12.73 2.19
CA ASN A 323 -16.57 11.31 1.89
C ASN A 323 -15.87 10.53 3.03
N ASP A 324 -15.71 9.22 2.85
CA ASP A 324 -14.99 8.34 3.80
C ASP A 324 -13.52 8.11 3.40
N LEU A 325 -12.89 9.09 2.76
CA LEU A 325 -11.48 8.97 2.36
C LEU A 325 -10.57 8.93 3.59
N SER A 326 -9.81 7.86 3.75
CA SER A 326 -8.81 7.73 4.82
C SER A 326 -7.41 8.18 4.39
N GLN A 327 -7.15 8.23 3.08
CA GLN A 327 -5.86 8.59 2.47
C GLN A 327 -6.03 9.36 1.15
N ILE A 328 -4.98 10.07 0.75
CA ILE A 328 -4.85 10.73 -0.57
C ILE A 328 -3.58 10.18 -1.23
N PRO A 329 -3.64 9.69 -2.48
CA PRO A 329 -2.47 9.18 -3.18
C PRO A 329 -1.44 10.30 -3.43
N PRO A 330 -0.15 10.07 -3.11
CA PRO A 330 0.95 11.00 -3.43
C PRO A 330 1.00 11.44 -4.91
N GLU A 331 0.57 10.57 -5.82
CA GLU A 331 0.54 10.78 -7.27
C GLU A 331 -0.33 11.97 -7.69
N LEU A 332 -1.36 12.32 -6.90
CA LEU A 332 -2.17 13.51 -7.15
C LEU A 332 -1.33 14.80 -7.11
N GLY A 333 -0.20 14.78 -6.38
CA GLY A 333 0.78 15.86 -6.33
C GLY A 333 1.54 16.13 -7.64
N LEU A 334 1.46 15.21 -8.60
CA LEU A 334 2.07 15.36 -9.93
C LEU A 334 1.18 16.16 -10.91
N SER A 335 -0.06 16.47 -10.52
CA SER A 335 -0.98 17.21 -11.39
C SER A 335 -0.51 18.64 -11.68
N GLN A 336 -0.36 18.96 -12.96
CA GLN A 336 -0.05 20.31 -13.44
C GLN A 336 -1.31 21.15 -13.63
N ALA A 337 -2.45 20.53 -13.94
CA ALA A 337 -3.70 21.23 -14.21
C ALA A 337 -4.52 21.51 -12.94
N LEU A 338 -4.37 20.69 -11.91
CA LEU A 338 -5.19 20.75 -10.69
C LEU A 338 -4.84 21.99 -9.87
N LYS A 339 -5.79 22.90 -9.77
CA LYS A 339 -5.71 24.23 -9.15
C LYS A 339 -6.54 24.34 -7.89
N ARG A 340 -7.65 23.59 -7.79
CA ARG A 340 -8.52 23.54 -6.61
C ARG A 340 -8.66 22.11 -6.13
N VAL A 341 -8.40 21.89 -4.85
CA VAL A 341 -8.62 20.60 -4.19
C VAL A 341 -9.33 20.82 -2.87
N VAL A 342 -10.39 20.04 -2.63
CA VAL A 342 -11.16 20.11 -1.38
C VAL A 342 -11.31 18.70 -0.83
N PHE A 343 -10.75 18.48 0.35
CA PHE A 343 -10.79 17.19 1.06
C PHE A 343 -11.40 17.30 2.46
N GLY A 344 -11.93 18.46 2.83
CA GLY A 344 -12.52 18.68 4.16
C GLY A 344 -13.65 17.69 4.46
N GLY A 345 -13.81 17.31 5.73
CA GLY A 345 -14.89 16.40 6.16
C GLY A 345 -14.63 14.91 5.93
N ASN A 346 -13.45 14.52 5.41
CA ASN A 346 -13.02 13.12 5.30
C ASN A 346 -12.23 12.66 6.54
N PRO A 347 -12.23 11.35 6.90
CA PRO A 347 -11.44 10.79 8.00
C PRO A 347 -9.93 10.62 7.69
N ILE A 348 -9.31 11.61 7.02
CA ILE A 348 -7.89 11.58 6.62
C ILE A 348 -7.01 11.90 7.83
N ARG A 349 -6.28 10.89 8.33
CA ARG A 349 -5.36 11.05 9.48
C ARG A 349 -3.89 11.14 9.09
N SER A 350 -3.56 10.80 7.84
CA SER A 350 -2.19 10.75 7.35
C SER A 350 -1.60 12.11 6.97
N ILE A 351 -2.44 13.15 6.89
CA ILE A 351 -2.10 14.51 6.48
C ILE A 351 -2.68 15.46 7.52
N ARG A 352 -1.88 16.41 8.00
CA ARG A 352 -2.33 17.38 9.01
C ARG A 352 -3.52 18.22 8.47
N PRO A 353 -4.55 18.51 9.28
CA PRO A 353 -5.72 19.27 8.84
C PRO A 353 -5.39 20.64 8.26
N GLU A 354 -4.35 21.31 8.75
CA GLU A 354 -3.90 22.63 8.27
C GLU A 354 -3.42 22.54 6.82
N LEU A 355 -2.69 21.47 6.48
CA LEU A 355 -2.16 21.25 5.14
C LEU A 355 -3.27 20.84 4.16
N LEU A 356 -4.26 20.07 4.59
CA LEU A 356 -5.46 19.78 3.79
C LEU A 356 -6.25 21.05 3.45
N ARG A 357 -6.10 22.12 4.23
CA ARG A 357 -6.73 23.42 4.03
C ARG A 357 -5.79 24.46 3.40
N ALA A 358 -4.54 24.09 3.11
CA ALA A 358 -3.51 25.04 2.68
C ALA A 358 -3.55 25.37 1.16
N GLY A 359 -4.59 24.93 0.46
CA GLY A 359 -4.71 25.11 -1.00
C GLY A 359 -4.03 24.01 -1.80
N ALA A 360 -4.28 24.01 -3.12
CA ALA A 360 -3.87 22.91 -3.99
C ALA A 360 -2.35 22.79 -4.17
N GLU A 361 -1.61 23.90 -4.31
CA GLU A 361 -0.16 23.80 -4.51
C GLU A 361 0.56 23.30 -3.27
N ALA A 362 0.17 23.77 -2.08
CA ALA A 362 0.75 23.28 -0.83
C ALA A 362 0.52 21.77 -0.65
N LEU A 363 -0.72 21.31 -0.87
CA LEU A 363 -1.04 19.89 -0.80
C LEU A 363 -0.30 19.09 -1.88
N LYS A 364 -0.28 19.56 -3.14
CA LYS A 364 0.43 18.86 -4.23
C LYS A 364 1.93 18.77 -3.98
N LYS A 365 2.54 19.84 -3.46
CA LYS A 365 3.97 19.87 -3.12
C LYS A 365 4.28 18.87 -2.01
N PHE A 366 3.44 18.81 -0.98
CA PHE A 366 3.54 17.79 0.06
C PHE A 366 3.34 16.37 -0.48
N LEU A 367 2.32 16.13 -1.30
CA LEU A 367 2.05 14.82 -1.87
C LEU A 367 3.23 14.36 -2.74
N ARG A 368 3.82 15.26 -3.53
CA ARG A 368 5.04 14.99 -4.30
C ARG A 368 6.23 14.66 -3.41
N SER A 369 6.34 15.33 -2.27
CA SER A 369 7.38 15.05 -1.27
C SER A 369 7.34 13.62 -0.73
N ARG A 370 6.13 13.03 -0.64
CA ARG A 370 5.95 11.64 -0.21
C ARG A 370 6.46 10.64 -1.26
N LEU A 371 6.55 11.05 -2.53
CA LEU A 371 7.20 10.27 -3.59
C LEU A 371 8.73 10.37 -3.51
N GLU A 372 9.24 11.49 -2.99
CA GLU A 372 10.67 11.80 -2.90
C GLU A 372 11.29 11.48 -1.52
N GLY A 373 10.45 11.11 -0.53
CA GLY A 373 10.88 10.72 0.83
C GLY A 373 11.13 11.87 1.81
N ALA A 374 10.56 13.07 1.59
CA ALA A 374 10.77 14.23 2.47
C ALA A 374 9.86 14.23 3.71
N GLN A 375 10.27 14.94 4.77
CA GLN A 375 9.53 15.07 6.04
C GLN A 375 8.52 16.23 6.01
N GLU A 376 7.41 16.11 6.74
CA GLU A 376 6.31 17.10 6.70
C GLU A 376 6.71 18.50 7.17
N ASP A 377 7.68 18.61 8.09
CA ASP A 377 8.05 19.89 8.71
C ASP A 377 8.72 20.86 7.73
N GLU A 378 9.24 20.35 6.60
CA GLU A 378 9.84 21.16 5.52
C GLU A 378 8.79 22.05 4.79
N TYR A 379 7.49 21.78 4.98
CA TYR A 379 6.39 22.45 4.28
C TYR A 379 5.70 23.57 5.08
N LEU A 380 6.16 23.87 6.30
CA LEU A 380 5.53 24.83 7.21
C LEU A 380 5.73 26.32 6.86
N GLY A 381 6.37 26.64 5.74
CA GLY A 381 6.69 28.01 5.31
C GLY A 381 5.77 28.62 4.24
N PHE A 382 4.65 27.98 3.90
CA PHE A 382 3.73 28.48 2.86
C PHE A 382 2.71 29.46 3.43
N ASP A 383 2.53 30.62 2.79
CA ASP A 383 1.35 31.48 3.01
C ASP A 383 0.20 30.91 2.15
N PRO A 384 -0.74 30.16 2.75
CA PRO A 384 -1.74 29.43 1.99
C PRO A 384 -2.74 30.37 1.34
N VAL A 385 -3.02 31.50 2.00
CA VAL A 385 -3.97 32.50 1.52
C VAL A 385 -3.42 33.20 0.29
N ALA A 386 -2.13 33.52 0.27
CA ALA A 386 -1.50 34.15 -0.89
C ALA A 386 -1.54 33.26 -2.15
N ASP A 387 -1.45 31.95 -2.00
CA ASP A 387 -1.48 31.02 -3.13
C ASP A 387 -2.88 30.82 -3.70
N ASP A 388 -3.87 30.66 -2.83
CA ASP A 388 -5.27 30.57 -3.26
C ASP A 388 -5.74 31.85 -3.96
N LEU A 389 -5.26 33.02 -3.53
CA LEU A 389 -5.54 34.29 -4.20
C LEU A 389 -4.95 34.35 -5.62
N ARG A 390 -3.73 33.84 -5.82
CA ARG A 390 -3.12 33.74 -7.16
C ARG A 390 -3.93 32.78 -8.03
N THR A 391 -4.33 31.64 -7.47
CA THR A 391 -5.05 30.59 -8.18
C THR A 391 -6.48 30.99 -8.55
N ALA A 392 -7.17 31.72 -7.66
CA ALA A 392 -8.50 32.25 -7.87
C ALA A 392 -8.60 33.18 -9.08
N SER A 393 -7.51 33.84 -9.46
CA SER A 393 -7.46 34.64 -10.69
C SER A 393 -7.58 33.79 -11.95
N ALA A 394 -7.16 32.52 -11.90
CA ALA A 394 -7.22 31.60 -13.03
C ALA A 394 -8.48 30.73 -13.04
N THR A 395 -9.04 30.40 -11.87
CA THR A 395 -10.24 29.55 -11.74
C THR A 395 -11.53 30.37 -11.65
N HIS A 396 -11.44 31.65 -11.30
CA HIS A 396 -12.57 32.48 -10.85
C HIS A 396 -13.28 31.92 -9.61
N GLU A 397 -12.63 31.05 -8.86
CA GLU A 397 -13.16 30.43 -7.64
C GLU A 397 -12.15 30.55 -6.50
N LEU A 398 -12.61 30.93 -5.31
CA LEU A 398 -11.78 31.06 -4.11
C LEU A 398 -12.46 30.36 -2.93
N ASP A 399 -11.72 29.47 -2.27
CA ASP A 399 -12.19 28.76 -1.08
C ASP A 399 -11.23 28.99 0.10
N LEU A 400 -11.68 29.77 1.07
CA LEU A 400 -10.99 30.05 2.33
C LEU A 400 -11.73 29.43 3.53
N SER A 401 -12.54 28.40 3.31
CA SER A 401 -13.38 27.80 4.35
C SER A 401 -12.55 27.08 5.44
N GLY A 402 -13.03 27.12 6.68
CA GLY A 402 -12.46 26.36 7.80
C GLY A 402 -11.08 26.80 8.26
N ARG A 403 -10.66 28.02 7.91
CA ARG A 403 -9.32 28.57 8.21
C ARG A 403 -9.26 29.38 9.51
N GLY A 404 -10.39 29.49 10.22
CA GLY A 404 -10.47 30.27 11.46
C GLY A 404 -10.25 31.77 11.27
N LEU A 405 -10.45 32.28 10.05
CA LEU A 405 -10.20 33.67 9.70
C LEU A 405 -11.14 34.63 10.46
N ALA A 406 -10.57 35.66 11.06
CA ALA A 406 -11.31 36.80 11.62
C ALA A 406 -11.37 37.99 10.64
N ALA A 407 -10.52 37.97 9.60
CA ALA A 407 -10.49 38.96 8.53
C ALA A 407 -10.26 38.26 7.19
N LEU A 408 -10.73 38.87 6.11
CA LEU A 408 -10.51 38.40 4.75
C LEU A 408 -9.40 39.20 4.05
N PRO A 409 -8.59 38.55 3.20
CA PRO A 409 -7.65 39.24 2.33
C PRO A 409 -8.38 40.03 1.24
N LEU A 410 -7.62 40.80 0.45
CA LEU A 410 -8.16 41.45 -0.74
C LEU A 410 -8.60 40.40 -1.76
N LEU A 411 -9.88 40.37 -2.10
CA LEU A 411 -10.44 39.39 -3.04
C LEU A 411 -10.14 39.78 -4.49
N PRO A 412 -9.77 38.83 -5.37
CA PRO A 412 -9.40 39.11 -6.75
C PRO A 412 -10.63 39.45 -7.60
N THR A 413 -10.49 40.39 -8.54
CA THR A 413 -11.58 40.83 -9.43
C THR A 413 -12.04 39.70 -10.35
N GLY A 414 -13.33 39.68 -10.72
CA GLY A 414 -13.87 38.67 -11.63
C GLY A 414 -14.13 37.31 -10.99
N LEU A 415 -14.10 37.23 -9.65
CA LEU A 415 -14.43 36.02 -8.90
C LEU A 415 -15.91 35.67 -9.09
N LYS A 416 -16.20 34.41 -9.40
CA LYS A 416 -17.55 33.87 -9.61
C LYS A 416 -18.05 33.06 -8.41
N ARG A 417 -17.17 32.33 -7.72
CA ARG A 417 -17.50 31.53 -6.54
C ARG A 417 -16.59 31.92 -5.37
N LEU A 418 -17.18 32.24 -4.22
CA LEU A 418 -16.47 32.49 -2.97
C LEU A 418 -17.03 31.60 -1.87
N SER A 419 -16.18 30.71 -1.36
CA SER A 419 -16.48 29.87 -0.19
C SER A 419 -15.61 30.29 0.99
N ILE A 420 -16.23 30.73 2.07
CA ILE A 420 -15.57 31.26 3.27
C ILE A 420 -16.25 30.75 4.54
N GLY A 421 -16.91 29.59 4.45
CA GLY A 421 -17.64 28.98 5.55
C GLY A 421 -16.74 28.48 6.68
N GLY A 422 -17.25 28.35 7.90
CA GLY A 422 -16.50 27.81 9.04
C GLY A 422 -15.33 28.68 9.51
N ASN A 423 -15.44 30.00 9.32
CA ASN A 423 -14.50 31.00 9.83
C ASN A 423 -15.13 31.78 11.01
N GLN A 424 -14.48 32.85 11.45
CA GLN A 424 -14.94 33.73 12.52
C GLN A 424 -15.37 35.10 11.97
N LEU A 425 -15.91 35.13 10.75
CA LEU A 425 -16.23 36.37 10.06
C LEU A 425 -17.53 36.97 10.57
N THR A 426 -17.51 38.28 10.78
CA THR A 426 -18.69 39.06 11.13
C THR A 426 -19.27 39.78 9.92
N SER A 427 -20.47 40.36 10.09
CA SER A 427 -21.18 41.07 9.03
C SER A 427 -20.39 42.26 8.50
N SER A 428 -19.74 43.05 9.36
CA SER A 428 -18.87 44.16 8.94
C SER A 428 -17.63 43.70 8.16
N VAL A 429 -16.98 42.61 8.59
CA VAL A 429 -15.80 42.06 7.91
C VAL A 429 -16.16 41.58 6.51
N LEU A 430 -17.29 40.87 6.38
CA LEU A 430 -17.77 40.40 5.08
C LEU A 430 -18.13 41.58 4.16
N ALA A 431 -18.87 42.57 4.67
CA ALA A 431 -19.24 43.75 3.91
C ALA A 431 -18.02 44.54 3.42
N ALA A 432 -17.01 44.69 4.26
CA ALA A 432 -15.75 45.36 3.91
C ALA A 432 -14.97 44.58 2.83
N ALA A 433 -14.88 43.25 2.95
CA ALA A 433 -14.17 42.40 2.00
C ALA A 433 -14.82 42.41 0.60
N LEU A 434 -16.15 42.41 0.56
CA LEU A 434 -16.92 42.54 -0.67
C LEU A 434 -17.03 43.99 -1.17
N ARG A 435 -16.51 44.97 -0.40
CA ARG A 435 -16.56 46.41 -0.69
C ARG A 435 -17.99 46.93 -0.88
N LEU A 436 -18.94 46.43 -0.09
CA LEU A 436 -20.33 46.88 -0.12
C LEU A 436 -20.40 48.36 0.30
N GLY A 437 -21.01 49.21 -0.54
CA GLY A 437 -21.17 50.64 -0.28
C GLY A 437 -20.02 51.55 -0.75
N ALA A 438 -19.00 51.04 -1.45
CA ALA A 438 -18.03 51.86 -2.17
C ALA A 438 -18.68 52.50 -3.41
N GLY A 439 -18.40 53.79 -3.68
CA GLY A 439 -19.03 54.54 -4.78
C GLY A 439 -18.75 53.99 -6.19
N PRO A 440 -19.51 54.45 -7.21
CA PRO A 440 -19.63 53.83 -8.54
C PRO A 440 -18.36 53.84 -9.44
N ASP A 441 -17.23 54.42 -9.01
CA ASP A 441 -16.06 54.69 -9.86
C ASP A 441 -14.91 53.66 -9.74
N GLN A 442 -15.19 52.40 -9.39
CA GLN A 442 -14.18 51.33 -9.46
C GLN A 442 -14.58 50.23 -10.45
N ASP A 443 -14.06 50.34 -11.67
CA ASP A 443 -14.13 49.32 -12.72
C ASP A 443 -13.62 47.95 -12.22
N GLY A 444 -14.42 46.91 -12.45
CA GLY A 444 -14.05 45.50 -12.18
C GLY A 444 -14.51 44.95 -10.82
N SER A 445 -15.56 45.52 -10.24
CA SER A 445 -16.02 45.17 -8.90
C SER A 445 -16.33 43.67 -8.77
N LEU A 446 -15.80 43.04 -7.72
CA LEU A 446 -16.13 41.66 -7.31
C LEU A 446 -17.65 41.42 -7.27
N VAL A 447 -18.38 42.50 -7.02
CA VAL A 447 -19.82 42.58 -6.81
C VAL A 447 -20.61 42.24 -8.10
N ASP A 448 -20.03 42.53 -9.27
CA ASP A 448 -20.64 42.30 -10.58
C ASP A 448 -20.36 40.90 -11.15
N SER A 449 -19.42 40.15 -10.57
CA SER A 449 -19.03 38.83 -11.06
C SER A 449 -19.45 37.66 -10.18
N LEU A 450 -19.67 37.92 -8.87
CA LEU A 450 -19.91 36.87 -7.89
C LEU A 450 -21.30 36.25 -8.07
N ARG A 451 -21.33 34.95 -8.32
CA ARG A 451 -22.53 34.13 -8.53
C ARG A 451 -22.84 33.24 -7.35
N GLU A 452 -21.83 32.80 -6.63
CA GLU A 452 -22.01 31.90 -5.49
C GLU A 452 -21.24 32.41 -4.29
N LEU A 453 -21.94 32.56 -3.16
CA LEU A 453 -21.38 32.98 -1.88
C LEU A 453 -21.76 31.98 -0.80
N ILE A 454 -20.78 31.20 -0.36
CA ILE A 454 -20.93 30.20 0.71
C ILE A 454 -20.25 30.75 1.96
N VAL A 455 -21.06 31.19 2.93
CA VAL A 455 -20.62 31.87 4.16
C VAL A 455 -21.09 31.15 5.42
N GLU A 456 -21.46 29.88 5.31
CA GLU A 456 -22.00 29.11 6.43
C GLU A 456 -21.07 29.02 7.65
N ARG A 457 -21.60 28.77 8.84
CA ARG A 457 -20.82 28.56 10.08
C ARG A 457 -19.86 29.72 10.40
N ASN A 458 -20.30 30.96 10.20
CA ASN A 458 -19.62 32.19 10.62
C ASN A 458 -20.41 32.90 11.74
N LEU A 459 -20.13 34.18 11.99
CA LEU A 459 -20.74 35.00 13.05
C LEU A 459 -21.56 36.17 12.49
N LEU A 460 -22.11 36.05 11.27
CA LEU A 460 -22.81 37.16 10.59
C LEU A 460 -24.08 37.63 11.33
N GLY A 461 -24.71 36.78 12.12
CA GLY A 461 -25.91 37.07 12.90
C GLY A 461 -25.66 37.70 14.26
N VAL A 462 -24.40 37.76 14.71
CA VAL A 462 -24.04 38.35 16.01
C VAL A 462 -24.06 39.87 15.91
N ALA A 463 -24.78 40.54 16.81
CA ALA A 463 -24.90 42.00 16.81
C ALA A 463 -23.54 42.69 17.04
N GLU A 464 -23.18 43.62 16.16
CA GLU A 464 -21.97 44.43 16.25
C GLU A 464 -22.34 45.88 16.59
N GLN A 465 -21.87 46.40 17.72
CA GLN A 465 -21.90 47.84 18.11
C GLN A 465 -23.04 48.69 17.49
N GLY A 466 -24.29 48.26 17.66
CA GLY A 466 -25.47 49.04 17.23
C GLY A 466 -25.95 48.86 15.78
N ARG A 467 -25.40 47.90 15.02
CA ARG A 467 -25.96 47.47 13.72
C ARG A 467 -26.76 46.17 13.85
N ASP A 468 -27.96 46.19 13.29
CA ASP A 468 -28.89 45.05 13.25
C ASP A 468 -28.39 44.01 12.23
N SER A 469 -28.32 42.73 12.63
CA SER A 469 -27.82 41.64 11.78
C SER A 469 -28.73 41.35 10.59
N GLY A 470 -30.01 41.72 10.65
CA GLY A 470 -30.93 41.69 9.52
C GLY A 470 -30.52 42.63 8.37
N SER A 471 -29.72 43.67 8.63
CA SER A 471 -29.33 44.64 7.60
C SER A 471 -28.32 44.07 6.61
N VAL A 472 -27.45 43.14 7.03
CA VAL A 472 -26.35 42.67 6.16
C VAL A 472 -26.84 41.71 5.08
N VAL A 473 -27.83 40.85 5.37
CA VAL A 473 -28.41 39.94 4.37
C VAL A 473 -29.10 40.74 3.27
N ALA A 474 -29.89 41.75 3.67
CA ALA A 474 -30.53 42.67 2.73
C ALA A 474 -29.51 43.50 1.94
N GLU A 475 -28.35 43.83 2.52
CA GLU A 475 -27.27 44.53 1.83
C GLU A 475 -26.53 43.64 0.83
N LEU A 476 -26.25 42.38 1.17
CA LEU A 476 -25.66 41.39 0.27
C LEU A 476 -26.54 41.17 -0.96
N LEU A 477 -27.84 40.93 -0.75
CA LEU A 477 -28.80 40.67 -1.83
C LEU A 477 -29.01 41.89 -2.73
N ARG A 478 -28.97 43.12 -2.18
CA ARG A 478 -29.07 44.34 -2.99
C ARG A 478 -27.80 44.64 -3.77
N SER A 479 -26.65 44.37 -3.16
CA SER A 479 -25.38 44.80 -3.70
C SER A 479 -24.82 43.83 -4.72
N LEU A 480 -25.11 42.53 -4.61
CA LEU A 480 -24.59 41.46 -5.47
C LEU A 480 -25.62 41.05 -6.56
N PRO A 481 -25.75 41.79 -7.67
CA PRO A 481 -26.80 41.57 -8.67
C PRO A 481 -26.68 40.24 -9.42
N CYS A 482 -25.49 39.64 -9.45
CA CYS A 482 -25.21 38.38 -10.13
C CYS A 482 -25.31 37.15 -9.22
N LEU A 483 -25.63 37.33 -7.93
CA LEU A 483 -25.68 36.24 -6.96
C LEU A 483 -26.84 35.28 -7.27
N GLN A 484 -26.50 34.01 -7.45
CA GLN A 484 -27.40 32.90 -7.77
C GLN A 484 -27.53 31.95 -6.58
N GLU A 485 -26.44 31.71 -5.84
CA GLU A 485 -26.44 30.86 -4.65
C GLU A 485 -25.86 31.61 -3.44
N LEU A 486 -26.57 31.53 -2.32
CA LEU A 486 -26.17 32.13 -1.05
C LEU A 486 -26.41 31.12 0.08
N ASN A 487 -25.34 30.59 0.66
CA ASN A 487 -25.44 29.71 1.83
C ASN A 487 -25.04 30.46 3.10
N LEU A 488 -26.05 30.75 3.93
CA LEU A 488 -25.94 31.49 5.19
C LEU A 488 -26.09 30.58 6.43
N SER A 489 -26.08 29.26 6.26
CA SER A 489 -26.38 28.31 7.33
C SER A 489 -25.49 28.52 8.55
N PHE A 490 -25.98 28.26 9.77
CA PHE A 490 -25.19 28.30 11.01
C PHE A 490 -24.50 29.65 11.34
N ASN A 491 -25.07 30.78 10.92
CA ASN A 491 -24.52 32.12 11.18
C ASN A 491 -25.08 32.85 12.41
N ARG A 492 -25.93 32.17 13.20
CA ARG A 492 -26.55 32.74 14.42
C ARG A 492 -27.45 33.97 14.18
N PHE A 493 -28.17 34.01 13.05
CA PHE A 493 -29.23 35.01 12.86
C PHE A 493 -30.36 34.77 13.87
N ALA A 494 -30.92 35.85 14.43
CA ALA A 494 -31.99 35.83 15.42
C ALA A 494 -33.38 35.86 14.77
#